data_AF-A0A0H4BI30-F1
#
_entry.id   AF-A0A0H4BI30-F1
#
_cell.length_a   1.000
_cell.length_b   1.000
_cell.length_c   1.000
_cell.angle_alpha   90.00
_cell.angle_beta   90.00
_cell.angle_gamma   90.00
#
_symmetry.space_group_name_H-M   'P 1'
#
loop_
_entity.id
_entity.type
_entity.pdbx_description
1 polymer ?
#
loop_
_entity_poly.entity_id
_entity_poly.type
_entity_poly.pdbx_seq_one_letter_code
_entity_poly.pdbx_strand_id
1 'polypeptide(L)'
;MGFFTALTDAMSSRKSLLVTGLDPNPEMLRSWADLRGLNGRSLLSQARSWCKSVIEETADHVCAYKPSLGFYQAMGSAGVELLLEVRELLPPDVPLIIDIKHGDLNSSSAIAAYLFQSLHADAVTLNPFAGQDIAAPFLLYPGKGVFINCHSSNPAARDLQHHPDDHNPFYLKVVRESQSWGTPEQLLLEVGTSNPAILADVRQAAPERFVMLRSLWGEEGNLQCLLKNGLNKMGDGLLIPLPQNLLNGNKINEQAATLKGRINRIRDQHLQERAQTDAIHPEQCRIWPHSDQSNQDDSITTGRKDGVTPIDQDLWDLVIDLYDIRCLLFGEFKQASGEIFNYYVDLRQIISDPALFHRVLDCYAQVLRPLRFDRIAGIPYGSLPTATGLSLQLHKPLIYPRKEVKAHGTRRMVEGEFKKGETVAVVDDILITGGSVMEGIGKLESSGLNVRDVVVFLDHGGIHDLRAKQRLQSHGVKLQAVLTLDTISHVLEASDRISPNQAQALRHTDQ
;
A
#
# COMPACT_ATOMS: atom_id res chain seq x y z
N MET A 1 -1.95 -16.82 -12.31
CA MET A 1 -2.21 -16.41 -10.91
C MET A 1 -0.94 -15.72 -10.42
N GLY A 2 -1.03 -14.61 -9.69
CA GLY A 2 0.17 -13.94 -9.16
C GLY A 2 0.75 -14.70 -7.97
N PHE A 3 2.05 -14.55 -7.73
CA PHE A 3 2.80 -15.17 -6.62
C PHE A 3 2.11 -14.96 -5.28
N PHE A 4 1.74 -13.72 -4.95
CA PHE A 4 1.13 -13.41 -3.66
C PHE A 4 -0.19 -14.16 -3.46
N THR A 5 -1.07 -14.16 -4.46
CA THR A 5 -2.33 -14.91 -4.43
C THR A 5 -2.08 -16.41 -4.25
N ALA A 6 -1.15 -16.98 -5.03
CA ALA A 6 -0.81 -18.39 -4.90
C ALA A 6 -0.25 -18.74 -3.51
N LEU A 7 0.58 -17.86 -2.94
CA LEU A 7 1.11 -18.02 -1.58
C LEU A 7 -0.02 -17.99 -0.55
N THR A 8 -0.89 -16.97 -0.58
CA THR A 8 -2.01 -16.85 0.36
C THR A 8 -3.01 -17.99 0.23
N ASP A 9 -3.27 -18.47 -0.99
CA ASP A 9 -4.15 -19.60 -1.26
C ASP A 9 -3.54 -20.91 -0.73
N ALA A 10 -2.22 -21.11 -0.92
CA ALA A 10 -1.50 -22.24 -0.36
C ALA A 10 -1.49 -22.23 1.18
N MET A 11 -1.32 -21.05 1.80
CA MET A 11 -1.39 -20.89 3.26
C MET A 11 -2.78 -21.22 3.80
N SER A 12 -3.83 -20.75 3.12
CA SER A 12 -5.22 -20.98 3.52
C SER A 12 -5.62 -22.46 3.36
N SER A 13 -5.41 -23.03 2.17
CA SER A 13 -5.77 -24.42 1.84
C SER A 13 -5.07 -25.44 2.75
N ARG A 14 -3.78 -25.24 3.06
CA ARG A 14 -2.99 -26.15 3.90
C ARG A 14 -3.03 -25.80 5.39
N LYS A 15 -3.62 -24.65 5.73
CA LYS A 15 -3.57 -24.02 7.07
C LYS A 15 -2.14 -23.99 7.57
N SER A 16 -1.24 -23.37 6.80
CA SER A 16 0.19 -23.40 7.08
C SER A 16 0.87 -22.07 6.82
N LEU A 17 1.90 -21.80 7.62
CA LEU A 17 2.88 -20.74 7.42
C LEU A 17 4.25 -21.30 7.04
N LEU A 18 4.35 -22.62 6.84
CA LEU A 18 5.62 -23.31 6.67
C LEU A 18 6.14 -23.18 5.25
N VAL A 19 7.43 -22.89 5.12
CA VAL A 19 8.18 -22.94 3.87
C VAL A 19 9.24 -24.02 4.02
N THR A 20 9.54 -24.78 2.97
CA THR A 20 10.61 -25.79 3.04
C THR A 20 11.75 -25.47 2.09
N GLY A 21 12.97 -25.62 2.59
CA GLY A 21 14.19 -25.49 1.79
C GLY A 21 14.46 -26.77 1.01
N LEU A 22 14.78 -26.64 -0.27
CA LEU A 22 15.26 -27.74 -1.10
C LEU A 22 16.75 -27.53 -1.36
N ASP A 23 17.54 -27.76 -0.33
CA ASP A 23 18.97 -27.48 -0.30
C ASP A 23 19.76 -28.80 -0.25
N PRO A 24 20.13 -29.40 -1.41
CA PRO A 24 20.83 -30.69 -1.48
C PRO A 24 22.30 -30.57 -1.03
N ASN A 25 22.53 -30.26 0.25
CA ASN A 25 23.85 -30.14 0.84
C ASN A 25 24.57 -31.51 0.79
N PRO A 26 25.78 -31.60 0.21
CA PRO A 26 26.50 -32.88 0.09
C PRO A 26 26.74 -33.64 1.40
N GLU A 27 27.00 -32.95 2.51
CA GLU A 27 27.22 -33.60 3.81
C GLU A 27 25.93 -34.23 4.32
N MET A 28 24.84 -33.47 4.21
CA MET A 28 23.51 -33.89 4.57
C MET A 28 23.04 -35.08 3.74
N LEU A 29 23.19 -34.99 2.41
CA LEU A 29 22.79 -36.03 1.47
C LEU A 29 23.49 -37.35 1.72
N ARG A 30 24.78 -37.34 2.10
CA ARG A 30 25.51 -38.57 2.47
C ARG A 30 24.81 -39.30 3.62
N SER A 31 24.55 -38.59 4.72
CA SER A 31 23.86 -39.19 5.87
C SER A 31 22.45 -39.70 5.54
N TRP A 32 21.71 -38.96 4.72
CA TRP A 32 20.36 -39.33 4.29
C TRP A 32 20.37 -40.55 3.35
N ALA A 33 21.38 -40.63 2.48
CA ALA A 33 21.59 -41.73 1.54
C ALA A 33 22.06 -43.00 2.26
N ASP A 34 22.92 -42.88 3.27
CA ASP A 34 23.40 -43.99 4.12
C ASP A 34 22.21 -44.72 4.75
N LEU A 35 21.29 -43.97 5.35
CA LEU A 35 20.08 -44.50 5.99
C LEU A 35 19.13 -45.23 5.02
N ARG A 36 19.24 -44.96 3.71
CA ARG A 36 18.35 -45.48 2.66
C ARG A 36 19.06 -46.41 1.68
N GLY A 37 20.31 -46.78 1.95
CA GLY A 37 21.09 -47.70 1.11
C GLY A 37 21.44 -47.13 -0.28
N LEU A 38 21.58 -45.81 -0.40
CA LEU A 38 21.82 -45.11 -1.69
C LEU A 38 23.29 -44.73 -1.92
N ASN A 39 24.22 -45.21 -1.11
CA ASN A 39 25.64 -44.78 -1.08
C ASN A 39 26.41 -44.98 -2.38
N GLY A 40 26.00 -45.94 -3.21
CA GLY A 40 26.63 -46.20 -4.51
C GLY A 40 26.13 -45.29 -5.65
N ARG A 41 25.18 -44.39 -5.39
CA ARG A 41 24.60 -43.49 -6.42
C ARG A 41 25.41 -42.20 -6.53
N SER A 42 25.36 -41.55 -7.70
CA SER A 42 25.96 -40.23 -7.90
C SER A 42 25.30 -39.17 -7.01
N LEU A 43 26.02 -38.10 -6.68
CA LEU A 43 25.50 -36.97 -5.89
C LEU A 43 24.20 -36.41 -6.48
N LEU A 44 24.15 -36.24 -7.80
CA LEU A 44 22.96 -35.78 -8.52
C LEU A 44 21.76 -36.72 -8.31
N SER A 45 21.99 -38.03 -8.37
CA SER A 45 20.93 -39.02 -8.14
C SER A 45 20.43 -38.98 -6.70
N GLN A 46 21.34 -38.83 -5.74
CA GLN A 46 20.98 -38.67 -4.32
C GLN A 46 20.18 -37.38 -4.09
N ALA A 47 20.63 -36.25 -4.67
CA ALA A 47 19.95 -34.96 -4.60
C ALA A 47 18.54 -35.03 -5.20
N ARG A 48 18.38 -35.68 -6.35
CA ARG A 48 17.07 -35.92 -6.99
C ARG A 48 16.14 -36.72 -6.10
N SER A 49 16.60 -37.86 -5.59
CA SER A 49 15.81 -38.71 -4.69
C SER A 49 15.43 -37.98 -3.40
N TRP A 50 16.34 -37.18 -2.85
CA TRP A 50 16.09 -36.38 -1.66
C TRP A 50 15.04 -35.29 -1.91
N CYS A 51 15.19 -34.50 -2.98
CA CYS A 51 14.21 -33.46 -3.33
C CYS A 51 12.82 -34.06 -3.50
N LYS A 52 12.72 -35.18 -4.23
CA LYS A 52 11.45 -35.89 -4.42
C LYS A 52 10.84 -36.34 -3.09
N SER A 53 11.62 -36.99 -2.23
CA SER A 53 11.16 -37.45 -0.90
C SER A 53 10.65 -36.30 -0.04
N VAL A 54 11.39 -35.19 0.01
CA VAL A 54 11.00 -34.00 0.79
C VAL A 54 9.71 -33.39 0.25
N ILE A 55 9.56 -33.28 -1.07
CA ILE A 55 8.34 -32.74 -1.69
C ILE A 55 7.14 -33.62 -1.36
N GLU A 56 7.26 -34.94 -1.59
CA GLU A 56 6.19 -35.91 -1.33
C GLU A 56 5.76 -35.91 0.16
N GLU A 57 6.71 -35.83 1.08
CA GLU A 57 6.41 -35.90 2.51
C GLU A 57 5.90 -34.56 3.10
N THR A 58 6.14 -33.42 2.44
CA THR A 58 5.81 -32.08 2.98
C THR A 58 4.75 -31.30 2.21
N ALA A 59 4.29 -31.78 1.05
CA ALA A 59 3.33 -31.09 0.17
C ALA A 59 2.04 -30.63 0.90
N ASP A 60 1.52 -31.41 1.85
CA ASP A 60 0.30 -31.08 2.62
C ASP A 60 0.56 -30.14 3.82
N HIS A 61 1.81 -29.72 4.00
CA HIS A 61 2.27 -29.02 5.19
C HIS A 61 2.89 -27.68 4.90
N VAL A 62 3.33 -27.40 3.67
CA VAL A 62 4.07 -26.17 3.34
C VAL A 62 3.31 -25.31 2.35
N CYS A 63 3.43 -23.99 2.48
CA CYS A 63 2.83 -23.01 1.57
C CYS A 63 3.78 -22.51 0.49
N ALA A 64 5.08 -22.85 0.55
CA ALA A 64 6.05 -22.58 -0.51
C ALA A 64 7.28 -23.50 -0.40
N TYR A 65 7.98 -23.66 -1.52
CA TYR A 65 9.29 -24.31 -1.57
C TYR A 65 10.37 -23.31 -1.95
N LYS A 66 11.52 -23.40 -1.29
CA LYS A 66 12.63 -22.44 -1.44
C LYS A 66 13.99 -23.11 -1.68
N PRO A 67 14.29 -23.59 -2.89
CA PRO A 67 15.65 -24.05 -3.23
C PRO A 67 16.65 -22.90 -3.24
N SER A 68 17.84 -23.13 -2.68
CA SER A 68 18.96 -22.19 -2.82
C SER A 68 19.78 -22.53 -4.06
N LEU A 69 19.80 -21.62 -5.04
CA LEU A 69 20.34 -21.86 -6.38
C LEU A 69 21.81 -22.31 -6.36
N GLY A 70 22.59 -21.83 -5.38
CA GLY A 70 24.01 -22.18 -5.24
C GLY A 70 24.27 -23.68 -5.09
N PHE A 71 23.41 -24.44 -4.40
CA PHE A 71 23.58 -25.90 -4.28
C PHE A 71 23.41 -26.62 -5.62
N TYR A 72 22.49 -26.14 -6.45
CA TYR A 72 22.24 -26.69 -7.78
C TYR A 72 23.36 -26.31 -8.76
N GLN A 73 23.81 -25.05 -8.74
CA GLN A 73 24.94 -24.58 -9.55
C GLN A 73 26.24 -25.33 -9.24
N ALA A 74 26.49 -25.68 -7.98
CA ALA A 74 27.66 -26.46 -7.58
C ALA A 74 27.71 -27.86 -8.22
N MET A 75 26.58 -28.39 -8.71
CA MET A 75 26.50 -29.66 -9.45
C MET A 75 26.63 -29.48 -10.98
N GLY A 76 26.91 -28.27 -11.46
CA GLY A 76 27.04 -27.95 -12.89
C GLY A 76 25.69 -27.85 -13.62
N SER A 77 25.71 -27.99 -14.95
CA SER A 77 24.50 -27.90 -15.78
C SER A 77 23.42 -28.89 -15.38
N ALA A 78 23.81 -30.13 -15.05
CA ALA A 78 22.89 -31.16 -14.60
C ALA A 78 22.20 -30.82 -13.27
N GLY A 79 22.83 -30.00 -12.42
CA GLY A 79 22.19 -29.48 -11.22
C GLY A 79 21.12 -28.43 -11.52
N VAL A 80 21.36 -27.57 -12.51
CA VAL A 80 20.34 -26.62 -12.99
C VAL A 80 19.18 -27.35 -13.66
N GLU A 81 19.45 -28.40 -14.44
CA GLU A 81 18.41 -29.29 -14.97
C GLU A 81 17.59 -29.95 -13.86
N LEU A 82 18.24 -30.40 -12.78
CA LEU A 82 17.53 -30.90 -11.60
C LEU A 82 16.61 -29.84 -10.97
N LEU A 83 16.95 -28.56 -11.01
CA LEU A 83 16.06 -27.51 -10.49
C LEU A 83 14.81 -27.34 -11.36
N LEU A 84 14.92 -27.55 -12.68
CA LEU A 84 13.75 -27.62 -13.57
C LEU A 84 12.88 -28.85 -13.25
N GLU A 85 13.49 -30.01 -13.05
CA GLU A 85 12.77 -31.22 -12.61
C GLU A 85 12.06 -30.98 -11.26
N VAL A 86 12.69 -30.28 -10.31
CA VAL A 86 12.07 -29.90 -9.04
C VAL A 86 10.81 -29.08 -9.27
N ARG A 87 10.82 -28.09 -10.16
CA ARG A 87 9.63 -27.28 -10.50
C ARG A 87 8.47 -28.15 -11.01
N GLU A 88 8.76 -29.19 -11.80
CA GLU A 88 7.77 -30.14 -12.32
C GLU A 88 7.20 -31.07 -11.24
N LEU A 89 8.01 -31.40 -10.22
CA LEU A 89 7.59 -32.23 -9.09
C LEU A 89 6.71 -31.49 -8.07
N LEU A 90 6.77 -30.15 -8.04
CA LEU A 90 5.98 -29.35 -7.10
C LEU A 90 4.48 -29.38 -7.44
N PRO A 91 3.60 -29.37 -6.41
CA PRO A 91 2.19 -29.11 -6.65
C PRO A 91 2.01 -27.77 -7.39
N PRO A 92 1.13 -27.69 -8.42
CA PRO A 92 1.01 -26.51 -9.28
C PRO A 92 0.49 -25.27 -8.55
N ASP A 93 -0.18 -25.47 -7.41
CA ASP A 93 -0.73 -24.43 -6.54
C ASP A 93 0.27 -23.94 -5.48
N VAL A 94 1.47 -24.53 -5.39
CA VAL A 94 2.49 -24.13 -4.41
C VAL A 94 3.58 -23.30 -5.08
N PRO A 95 3.84 -22.07 -4.60
CA PRO A 95 4.90 -21.21 -5.10
C PRO A 95 6.31 -21.80 -4.98
N LEU A 96 7.12 -21.54 -6.00
CA LEU A 96 8.57 -21.75 -6.00
C LEU A 96 9.32 -20.43 -5.77
N ILE A 97 10.10 -20.36 -4.69
CA ILE A 97 10.93 -19.20 -4.34
C ILE A 97 12.40 -19.57 -4.58
N ILE A 98 13.04 -19.01 -5.61
CA ILE A 98 14.47 -19.30 -5.84
C ILE A 98 15.32 -18.37 -4.97
N ASP A 99 16.06 -18.95 -4.03
CA ASP A 99 16.97 -18.22 -3.17
C ASP A 99 18.32 -18.04 -3.88
N ILE A 100 18.52 -16.86 -4.48
CA ILE A 100 19.73 -16.49 -5.23
C ILE A 100 20.52 -15.35 -4.55
N LYS A 101 19.86 -14.50 -3.75
CA LYS A 101 20.46 -13.31 -3.10
C LYS A 101 21.22 -12.43 -4.11
N HIS A 102 20.60 -12.24 -5.28
CA HIS A 102 21.23 -11.51 -6.39
C HIS A 102 21.55 -10.07 -5.99
N GLY A 103 22.72 -9.59 -6.38
CA GLY A 103 23.27 -8.30 -5.95
C GLY A 103 24.13 -7.61 -6.99
N ASP A 104 23.95 -7.92 -8.27
CA ASP A 104 24.67 -7.30 -9.38
C ASP A 104 23.74 -6.48 -10.29
N LEU A 105 24.00 -5.18 -10.42
CA LEU A 105 23.16 -4.26 -11.22
C LEU A 105 23.18 -4.62 -12.70
N ASN A 106 24.35 -4.89 -13.26
CA ASN A 106 24.54 -5.04 -14.71
C ASN A 106 23.81 -6.26 -15.27
N SER A 107 23.79 -7.36 -14.53
CA SER A 107 23.13 -8.61 -14.95
C SER A 107 21.68 -8.74 -14.50
N SER A 108 21.14 -7.80 -13.72
CA SER A 108 19.82 -7.93 -13.09
C SER A 108 18.68 -8.23 -14.07
N SER A 109 18.60 -7.53 -15.20
CA SER A 109 17.55 -7.78 -16.20
C SER A 109 17.65 -9.18 -16.84
N ALA A 110 18.88 -9.64 -17.10
CA ALA A 110 19.12 -10.97 -17.68
C ALA A 110 18.84 -12.08 -16.65
N ILE A 111 19.23 -11.88 -15.39
CA ILE A 111 18.97 -12.81 -14.30
C ILE A 111 17.47 -12.88 -13.98
N ALA A 112 16.76 -11.74 -13.95
CA ALA A 112 15.32 -11.73 -13.77
C ALA A 112 14.60 -12.53 -14.88
N ALA A 113 14.99 -12.33 -16.14
CA ALA A 113 14.45 -13.10 -17.26
C ALA A 113 14.74 -14.60 -17.10
N TYR A 114 15.98 -14.98 -16.80
CA TYR A 114 16.38 -16.36 -16.59
C TYR A 114 15.59 -17.04 -15.44
N LEU A 115 15.48 -16.40 -14.29
CA LEU A 115 14.80 -16.96 -13.13
C LEU A 115 13.29 -17.11 -13.36
N PHE A 116 12.63 -16.09 -13.91
CA PHE A 116 11.18 -16.09 -14.06
C PHE A 116 10.69 -16.80 -15.32
N GLN A 117 11.43 -16.72 -16.43
CA GLN A 117 11.02 -17.30 -17.71
C GLN A 117 11.60 -18.69 -17.94
N SER A 118 12.87 -18.93 -17.58
CA SER A 118 13.52 -20.23 -17.82
C SER A 118 13.38 -21.17 -16.63
N LEU A 119 13.64 -20.70 -15.41
CA LEU A 119 13.52 -21.54 -14.20
C LEU A 119 12.12 -21.51 -13.57
N HIS A 120 11.20 -20.72 -14.13
CA HIS A 120 9.81 -20.61 -13.68
C HIS A 120 9.66 -20.34 -12.18
N ALA A 121 10.56 -19.53 -11.61
CA ALA A 121 10.42 -19.02 -10.26
C ALA A 121 9.14 -18.17 -10.12
N ASP A 122 8.47 -18.27 -8.99
CA ASP A 122 7.36 -17.39 -8.64
C ASP A 122 7.84 -16.19 -7.82
N ALA A 123 8.90 -16.37 -7.03
CA ALA A 123 9.61 -15.30 -6.37
C ALA A 123 11.12 -15.56 -6.27
N VAL A 124 11.89 -14.50 -5.98
CA VAL A 124 13.35 -14.57 -5.84
C VAL A 124 13.83 -13.77 -4.63
N THR A 125 15.02 -14.08 -4.12
CA THR A 125 15.67 -13.29 -3.05
C THR A 125 16.76 -12.36 -3.62
N LEU A 126 16.84 -11.13 -3.11
CA LEU A 126 17.81 -10.13 -3.53
C LEU A 126 18.62 -9.58 -2.35
N ASN A 127 19.85 -9.15 -2.62
CA ASN A 127 20.66 -8.39 -1.70
C ASN A 127 20.34 -6.89 -1.84
N PRO A 128 19.95 -6.18 -0.77
CA PRO A 128 19.48 -4.78 -0.83
C PRO A 128 20.58 -3.75 -1.06
N PHE A 129 21.86 -4.12 -1.03
CA PHE A 129 22.96 -3.17 -0.85
C PHE A 129 23.00 -2.07 -1.92
N ALA A 130 22.63 -2.39 -3.15
CA ALA A 130 22.57 -1.43 -4.26
C ALA A 130 21.25 -0.63 -4.35
N GLY A 131 20.39 -0.70 -3.32
CA GLY A 131 19.14 0.06 -3.24
C GLY A 131 18.07 -0.41 -4.24
N GLN A 132 17.12 0.47 -4.56
CA GLN A 132 15.99 0.14 -5.44
C GLN A 132 16.41 -0.37 -6.82
N ASP A 133 17.54 0.10 -7.34
CA ASP A 133 18.01 -0.24 -8.68
C ASP A 133 18.28 -1.75 -8.85
N ILE A 134 18.62 -2.48 -7.78
CA ILE A 134 18.74 -3.94 -7.85
C ILE A 134 17.39 -4.64 -7.97
N ALA A 135 16.35 -4.08 -7.36
CA ALA A 135 15.02 -4.68 -7.30
C ALA A 135 14.16 -4.34 -8.52
N ALA A 136 14.36 -3.14 -9.09
CA ALA A 136 13.54 -2.64 -10.19
C ALA A 136 13.39 -3.62 -11.36
N PRO A 137 14.47 -4.27 -11.89
CA PRO A 137 14.32 -5.22 -12.99
C PRO A 137 13.46 -6.44 -12.66
N PHE A 138 13.44 -6.87 -11.40
CA PHE A 138 12.64 -8.01 -10.94
C PHE A 138 11.18 -7.60 -10.70
N LEU A 139 10.95 -6.40 -10.17
CA LEU A 139 9.62 -5.87 -9.88
C LEU A 139 8.80 -5.53 -11.14
N LEU A 140 9.47 -5.35 -12.29
CA LEU A 140 8.82 -5.19 -13.60
C LEU A 140 8.05 -6.44 -14.07
N TYR A 141 8.26 -7.60 -13.44
CA TYR A 141 7.54 -8.83 -13.78
C TYR A 141 6.22 -8.92 -13.00
N PRO A 142 5.06 -8.67 -13.63
CA PRO A 142 3.79 -8.65 -12.93
C PRO A 142 3.46 -10.03 -12.38
N GLY A 143 2.96 -10.06 -11.15
CA GLY A 143 2.61 -11.30 -10.47
C GLY A 143 3.81 -12.14 -10.03
N LYS A 144 5.04 -11.63 -10.05
CA LYS A 144 6.20 -12.25 -9.40
C LYS A 144 6.53 -11.56 -8.07
N GLY A 145 7.14 -12.31 -7.17
CA GLY A 145 7.56 -11.83 -5.84
C GLY A 145 9.07 -11.58 -5.73
N VAL A 146 9.42 -10.64 -4.86
CA VAL A 146 10.81 -10.30 -4.53
C VAL A 146 10.95 -10.27 -3.02
N PHE A 147 11.89 -11.04 -2.48
CA PHE A 147 12.27 -11.02 -1.08
C PHE A 147 13.56 -10.23 -0.90
N ILE A 148 13.50 -9.14 -0.15
CA ILE A 148 14.68 -8.34 0.17
C ILE A 148 15.35 -8.89 1.43
N ASN A 149 16.63 -9.26 1.34
CA ASN A 149 17.40 -9.71 2.50
C ASN A 149 17.68 -8.53 3.45
N CYS A 150 16.94 -8.43 4.55
CA CYS A 150 17.07 -7.32 5.49
C CYS A 150 18.06 -7.62 6.61
N HIS A 151 18.03 -8.83 7.15
CA HIS A 151 18.86 -9.24 8.27
C HIS A 151 19.37 -10.67 8.12
N SER A 152 20.55 -10.97 8.65
CA SER A 152 21.19 -12.28 8.68
C SER A 152 21.72 -12.60 10.08
N SER A 153 21.55 -13.85 10.49
CA SER A 153 21.84 -14.30 11.86
C SER A 153 23.32 -14.59 12.13
N ASN A 154 24.19 -14.48 11.12
CA ASN A 154 25.60 -14.80 11.27
C ASN A 154 26.32 -13.71 12.08
N PRO A 155 27.15 -14.06 13.09
CA PRO A 155 27.78 -13.09 13.97
C PRO A 155 28.62 -12.03 13.25
N ALA A 156 29.32 -12.40 12.19
CA ALA A 156 30.18 -11.50 11.42
C ALA A 156 29.43 -10.37 10.71
N ALA A 157 28.11 -10.51 10.50
CA ALA A 157 27.32 -9.45 9.89
C ALA A 157 26.80 -8.44 10.91
N ARG A 158 27.00 -8.66 12.23
CA ARG A 158 26.51 -7.75 13.28
C ARG A 158 27.05 -6.33 13.08
N ASP A 159 28.34 -6.18 12.84
CA ASP A 159 28.99 -4.87 12.75
C ASP A 159 28.44 -4.02 11.61
N LEU A 160 28.06 -4.65 10.49
CA LEU A 160 27.42 -3.95 9.36
C LEU A 160 25.95 -3.68 9.63
N GLN A 161 25.22 -4.69 10.14
CA GLN A 161 23.77 -4.61 10.31
C GLN A 161 23.34 -3.67 11.44
N HIS A 162 24.18 -3.51 12.46
CA HIS A 162 23.93 -2.64 13.61
C HIS A 162 24.69 -1.31 13.50
N HIS A 163 25.25 -0.98 12.34
CA HIS A 163 25.85 0.33 12.11
C HIS A 163 24.76 1.42 11.92
N PRO A 164 24.94 2.64 12.44
CA PRO A 164 26.05 3.08 13.31
C PRO A 164 25.94 2.61 14.76
N ASP A 165 24.74 2.30 15.24
CA ASP A 165 24.48 1.82 16.60
C ASP A 165 23.20 0.96 16.67
N ASP A 166 22.98 0.30 17.83
CA ASP A 166 21.82 -0.56 18.07
C ASP A 166 20.46 0.18 18.06
N HIS A 167 20.45 1.52 18.16
CA HIS A 167 19.21 2.31 18.10
C HIS A 167 18.79 2.63 16.66
N ASN A 168 19.76 2.80 15.74
CA ASN A 168 19.53 3.08 14.34
C ASN A 168 20.22 2.06 13.41
N PRO A 169 19.94 0.75 13.56
CA PRO A 169 20.67 -0.27 12.84
C PRO A 169 20.36 -0.24 11.34
N PHE A 170 21.39 -0.47 10.52
CA PHE A 170 21.30 -0.55 9.06
C PHE A 170 20.21 -1.51 8.56
N TYR A 171 19.99 -2.66 9.22
CA TYR A 171 18.94 -3.60 8.79
C TYR A 171 17.53 -2.96 8.85
N LEU A 172 17.23 -2.12 9.85
CA LEU A 172 15.95 -1.41 9.91
C LEU A 172 15.86 -0.31 8.86
N LYS A 173 16.99 0.32 8.51
CA LYS A 173 17.03 1.25 7.38
C LYS A 173 16.65 0.53 6.09
N VAL A 174 17.20 -0.66 5.83
CA VAL A 174 16.81 -1.48 4.67
C VAL A 174 15.31 -1.79 4.68
N VAL A 175 14.75 -2.19 5.83
CA VAL A 175 13.30 -2.46 5.97
C VAL A 175 12.45 -1.24 5.64
N ARG A 176 12.83 -0.05 6.13
CA ARG A 176 12.08 1.20 5.87
C ARG A 176 12.17 1.63 4.42
N GLU A 177 13.37 1.63 3.85
CA GLU A 177 13.60 2.04 2.46
C GLU A 177 12.88 1.10 1.46
N SER A 178 13.00 -0.22 1.67
CA SER A 178 12.47 -1.22 0.74
C SER A 178 10.95 -1.23 0.60
N GLN A 179 10.21 -0.69 1.56
CA GLN A 179 8.76 -0.54 1.47
C GLN A 179 8.32 0.36 0.30
N SER A 180 9.15 1.31 -0.10
CA SER A 180 8.85 2.20 -1.23
C SER A 180 9.15 1.60 -2.60
N TRP A 181 9.89 0.48 -2.65
CA TRP A 181 10.39 -0.07 -3.92
C TRP A 181 9.32 -0.84 -4.71
N GLY A 182 8.37 -1.46 -4.01
CA GLY A 182 7.30 -2.26 -4.61
C GLY A 182 6.10 -2.43 -3.68
N THR A 183 4.97 -2.88 -4.25
CA THR A 183 3.73 -3.07 -3.49
C THR A 183 3.86 -4.18 -2.43
N PRO A 184 3.02 -4.20 -1.38
CA PRO A 184 3.01 -5.27 -0.36
C PRO A 184 2.91 -6.69 -0.94
N GLU A 185 2.27 -6.85 -2.10
CA GLU A 185 2.09 -8.13 -2.78
C GLU A 185 3.33 -8.55 -3.59
N GLN A 186 4.11 -7.60 -4.10
CA GLN A 186 5.29 -7.89 -4.91
C GLN A 186 6.59 -7.95 -4.10
N LEU A 187 6.72 -7.15 -3.03
CA LEU A 187 7.94 -7.04 -2.24
C LEU A 187 7.71 -7.49 -0.80
N LEU A 188 8.43 -8.55 -0.43
CA LEU A 188 8.44 -9.21 0.87
C LEU A 188 9.84 -9.09 1.50
N LEU A 189 9.96 -9.41 2.78
CA LEU A 189 11.20 -9.27 3.54
C LEU A 189 11.75 -10.64 3.92
N GLU A 190 13.06 -10.85 3.80
CA GLU A 190 13.76 -12.02 4.33
C GLU A 190 14.60 -11.60 5.55
N VAL A 191 14.35 -12.25 6.70
CA VAL A 191 14.98 -11.92 7.99
C VAL A 191 15.54 -13.20 8.60
N GLY A 192 16.86 -13.34 8.60
CA GLY A 192 17.55 -14.39 9.34
C GLY A 192 17.78 -13.96 10.78
N THR A 193 16.95 -14.38 11.72
CA THR A 193 17.14 -14.11 13.16
C THR A 193 16.57 -15.23 14.03
N SER A 194 17.19 -15.44 15.18
CA SER A 194 16.61 -16.18 16.30
C SER A 194 16.23 -15.27 17.46
N ASN A 195 16.48 -13.96 17.36
CA ASN A 195 16.15 -12.99 18.39
C ASN A 195 14.75 -12.41 18.13
N PRO A 196 13.78 -12.63 19.03
CA PRO A 196 12.44 -12.08 18.90
C PRO A 196 12.39 -10.54 18.87
N ALA A 197 13.34 -9.84 19.51
CA ALA A 197 13.39 -8.38 19.51
C ALA A 197 13.64 -7.82 18.11
N ILE A 198 14.60 -8.40 17.37
CA ILE A 198 14.88 -8.01 15.97
C ILE A 198 13.62 -8.18 15.11
N LEU A 199 12.90 -9.27 15.32
CA LEU A 199 11.67 -9.53 14.58
C LEU A 199 10.54 -8.57 14.96
N ALA A 200 10.45 -8.18 16.23
CA ALA A 200 9.52 -7.15 16.71
C ALA A 200 9.80 -5.79 16.05
N ASP A 201 11.08 -5.38 15.98
CA ASP A 201 11.47 -4.12 15.34
C ASP A 201 11.14 -4.11 13.85
N VAL A 202 11.40 -5.23 13.15
CA VAL A 202 11.04 -5.38 11.74
C VAL A 202 9.52 -5.32 11.55
N ARG A 203 8.75 -6.04 12.38
CA ARG A 203 7.29 -6.04 12.32
C ARG A 203 6.71 -4.66 12.62
N GLN A 204 7.29 -3.91 13.55
CA GLN A 204 6.89 -2.53 13.83
C GLN A 204 7.20 -1.60 12.65
N ALA A 205 8.37 -1.77 12.01
CA ALA A 205 8.79 -0.94 10.89
C ALA A 205 8.02 -1.24 9.59
N ALA A 206 7.51 -2.46 9.41
CA ALA A 206 6.80 -2.91 8.21
C ALA A 206 5.59 -3.82 8.58
N PRO A 207 4.52 -3.26 9.16
CA PRO A 207 3.40 -4.02 9.73
C PRO A 207 2.62 -4.83 8.69
N GLU A 208 2.54 -4.35 7.46
CA GLU A 208 1.79 -4.95 6.35
C GLU A 208 2.60 -5.98 5.54
N ARG A 209 3.94 -5.98 5.65
CA ARG A 209 4.81 -6.84 4.83
C ARG A 209 4.84 -8.28 5.33
N PHE A 210 4.90 -9.21 4.39
CA PHE A 210 5.21 -10.59 4.70
C PHE A 210 6.71 -10.74 4.97
N VAL A 211 7.04 -11.43 6.06
CA VAL A 211 8.41 -11.67 6.50
C VAL A 211 8.70 -13.16 6.45
N MET A 212 9.74 -13.56 5.73
CA MET A 212 10.24 -14.93 5.71
C MET A 212 11.46 -15.08 6.61
N LEU A 213 11.38 -16.00 7.57
CA LEU A 213 12.54 -16.37 8.39
C LEU A 213 13.47 -17.29 7.61
N ARG A 214 14.78 -17.17 7.83
CA ARG A 214 15.77 -18.10 7.21
C ARG A 214 15.97 -19.39 7.99
N SER A 215 15.81 -19.36 9.31
CA SER A 215 16.12 -20.51 10.16
C SER A 215 15.61 -20.29 11.58
N LEU A 216 15.10 -21.35 12.19
CA LEU A 216 14.78 -21.40 13.61
C LEU A 216 15.99 -21.97 14.37
N TRP A 217 16.97 -21.14 14.72
CA TRP A 217 18.07 -21.58 15.61
C TRP A 217 17.73 -21.19 17.05
N GLY A 218 17.17 -22.11 17.83
CA GLY A 218 16.91 -21.87 19.24
C GLY A 218 16.13 -23.00 19.90
N GLU A 219 16.29 -23.10 21.23
CA GLU A 219 15.62 -24.05 22.11
C GLU A 219 14.10 -24.07 21.89
N GLU A 220 13.45 -25.18 22.25
CA GLU A 220 12.02 -25.45 22.01
C GLU A 220 11.06 -24.32 22.46
N GLY A 221 11.48 -23.40 23.34
CA GLY A 221 10.71 -22.24 23.79
C GLY A 221 10.70 -21.01 22.85
N ASN A 222 11.64 -20.89 21.92
CA ASN A 222 11.81 -19.64 21.14
C ASN A 222 10.73 -19.45 20.05
N LEU A 223 10.13 -20.53 19.55
CA LEU A 223 9.12 -20.47 18.48
C LEU A 223 7.91 -19.60 18.85
N GLN A 224 7.43 -19.68 20.10
CA GLN A 224 6.28 -18.89 20.55
C GLN A 224 6.61 -17.40 20.59
N CYS A 225 7.79 -17.03 21.06
CA CYS A 225 8.26 -15.65 21.07
C CYS A 225 8.45 -15.11 19.64
N LEU A 226 9.03 -15.91 18.74
CA LEU A 226 9.18 -15.52 17.33
C LEU A 226 7.82 -15.31 16.65
N LEU A 227 6.86 -16.21 16.85
CA LEU A 227 5.51 -16.05 16.33
C LEU A 227 4.83 -14.80 16.89
N LYS A 228 4.88 -14.60 18.21
CA LYS A 228 4.25 -13.45 18.86
C LYS A 228 4.77 -12.10 18.33
N ASN A 229 6.07 -12.01 18.06
CA ASN A 229 6.70 -10.78 17.58
C ASN A 229 6.70 -10.66 16.04
N GLY A 230 6.55 -11.77 15.32
CA GLY A 230 6.65 -11.81 13.86
C GLY A 230 5.34 -11.85 13.11
N LEU A 231 4.26 -12.36 13.70
CA LEU A 231 2.94 -12.37 13.07
C LEU A 231 2.43 -10.93 12.87
N ASN A 232 1.72 -10.73 11.75
CA ASN A 232 1.01 -9.47 11.50
C ASN A 232 -0.34 -9.47 12.24
N LYS A 233 -1.10 -8.38 12.07
CA LYS A 233 -2.43 -8.23 12.67
C LYS A 233 -3.42 -9.34 12.29
N MET A 234 -3.27 -9.94 11.11
CA MET A 234 -4.12 -11.01 10.57
C MET A 234 -3.63 -12.42 10.92
N GLY A 235 -2.47 -12.55 11.58
CA GLY A 235 -1.88 -13.83 11.95
C GLY A 235 -1.23 -14.60 10.81
N ASP A 236 -0.98 -14.01 9.63
CA ASP A 236 -0.51 -14.72 8.44
C ASP A 236 0.77 -14.14 7.81
N GLY A 237 1.21 -12.94 8.21
CA GLY A 237 2.35 -12.24 7.59
C GLY A 237 3.75 -12.78 7.92
N LEU A 238 3.89 -14.00 8.43
CA LEU A 238 5.19 -14.61 8.77
C LEU A 238 5.31 -15.99 8.11
N LEU A 239 6.35 -16.18 7.30
CA LEU A 239 6.72 -17.45 6.70
C LEU A 239 7.84 -18.11 7.50
N ILE A 240 7.68 -19.39 7.84
CA ILE A 240 8.50 -20.11 8.80
C ILE A 240 9.19 -21.30 8.11
N PRO A 241 10.52 -21.35 8.05
CA PRO A 241 11.22 -22.44 7.41
C PRO A 241 11.12 -23.72 8.24
N LEU A 242 10.91 -24.86 7.58
CA LEU A 242 11.13 -26.17 8.19
C LEU A 242 12.60 -26.30 8.62
N PRO A 243 12.89 -26.75 9.85
CA PRO A 243 14.26 -27.02 10.29
C PRO A 243 14.94 -28.07 9.39
N GLN A 244 16.18 -27.84 8.96
CA GLN A 244 16.88 -28.79 8.07
C GLN A 244 17.08 -30.18 8.69
N ASN A 245 17.25 -30.27 10.02
CA ASN A 245 17.35 -31.55 10.72
C ASN A 245 16.08 -32.40 10.60
N LEU A 246 14.91 -31.78 10.46
CA LEU A 246 13.63 -32.45 10.22
C LEU A 246 13.65 -33.13 8.84
N LEU A 247 14.21 -32.48 7.82
CA LEU A 247 14.26 -32.98 6.44
C LEU A 247 15.18 -34.19 6.25
N ASN A 248 16.01 -34.52 7.24
CA ASN A 248 16.91 -35.67 7.21
C ASN A 248 16.36 -36.90 7.92
N GLY A 249 15.28 -36.74 8.69
CA GLY A 249 14.68 -37.81 9.47
C GLY A 249 13.93 -38.84 8.61
N ASN A 250 13.43 -39.89 9.29
CA ASN A 250 12.58 -40.93 8.71
C ASN A 250 11.07 -40.63 8.85
N LYS A 251 10.72 -39.47 9.44
CA LYS A 251 9.35 -39.09 9.83
C LYS A 251 9.06 -37.63 9.44
N ILE A 252 9.46 -37.22 8.24
CA ILE A 252 9.38 -35.82 7.80
C ILE A 252 7.91 -35.36 7.85
N ASN A 253 6.99 -36.18 7.32
CA ASN A 253 5.55 -35.90 7.34
C ASN A 253 5.00 -35.68 8.76
N GLU A 254 5.20 -36.64 9.68
CA GLU A 254 4.71 -36.55 11.06
C GLU A 254 5.28 -35.33 11.81
N GLN A 255 6.57 -35.05 11.64
CA GLN A 255 7.24 -33.92 12.28
C GLN A 255 6.76 -32.58 11.71
N ALA A 256 6.61 -32.48 10.39
CA ALA A 256 6.06 -31.29 9.74
C ALA A 256 4.61 -31.03 10.15
N ALA A 257 3.78 -32.08 10.23
CA ALA A 257 2.41 -32.00 10.72
C ALA A 257 2.35 -31.52 12.19
N THR A 258 3.23 -32.04 13.04
CA THR A 258 3.35 -31.64 14.45
C THR A 258 3.72 -30.17 14.58
N LEU A 259 4.72 -29.71 13.83
CA LEU A 259 5.15 -28.31 13.84
C LEU A 259 4.05 -27.39 13.29
N LYS A 260 3.38 -27.78 12.19
CA LYS A 260 2.22 -27.06 11.64
C LYS A 260 1.12 -26.90 12.68
N GLY A 261 0.77 -27.99 13.37
CA GLY A 261 -0.24 -27.98 14.43
C GLY A 261 0.14 -27.05 15.59
N ARG A 262 1.42 -27.05 15.99
CA ARG A 262 1.93 -26.15 17.03
C ARG A 262 1.86 -24.68 16.61
N ILE A 263 2.28 -24.35 15.39
CA ILE A 263 2.22 -22.98 14.84
C ILE A 263 0.76 -22.49 14.81
N ASN A 264 -0.17 -23.32 14.31
CA ASN A 264 -1.57 -22.94 14.23
C ASN A 264 -2.19 -22.67 15.61
N ARG A 265 -1.90 -23.48 16.62
CA ARG A 265 -2.37 -23.20 18.00
C ARG A 265 -1.89 -21.86 18.52
N ILE A 266 -0.61 -21.53 18.30
CA ILE A 266 -0.03 -20.25 18.73
C ILE A 266 -0.66 -19.08 17.93
N ARG A 267 -0.89 -19.27 16.63
CA ARG A 267 -1.59 -18.29 15.79
C ARG A 267 -3.02 -18.04 16.29
N ASP A 268 -3.75 -19.10 16.61
CA ASP A 268 -5.12 -18.98 17.12
C ASP A 268 -5.14 -18.25 18.47
N GLN A 269 -4.19 -18.53 19.37
CA GLN A 269 -4.00 -17.79 20.62
C GLN A 269 -3.69 -16.31 20.38
N HIS A 270 -2.79 -16.00 19.43
CA HIS A 270 -2.45 -14.63 19.06
C HIS A 270 -3.68 -13.85 18.58
N LEU A 271 -4.51 -14.47 17.72
CA LEU A 271 -5.74 -13.85 17.24
C LEU A 271 -6.77 -13.64 18.36
N GLN A 272 -6.86 -14.58 19.32
CA GLN A 272 -7.73 -14.44 20.49
C GLN A 272 -7.28 -13.33 21.45
N GLU A 273 -5.98 -13.27 21.77
CA GLU A 273 -5.39 -12.22 22.62
C GLU A 273 -5.61 -10.82 22.01
N ARG A 274 -5.47 -10.70 20.67
CA ARG A 274 -5.75 -9.45 19.97
C ARG A 274 -7.23 -9.11 19.96
N ALA A 275 -8.12 -10.06 19.70
CA ALA A 275 -9.56 -9.83 19.76
C ALA A 275 -10.01 -9.34 21.16
N GLN A 276 -9.36 -9.81 22.23
CA GLN A 276 -9.60 -9.32 23.60
C GLN A 276 -9.01 -7.92 23.83
N THR A 277 -7.82 -7.64 23.31
CA THR A 277 -7.16 -6.32 23.44
C THR A 277 -7.93 -5.24 22.65
N ASP A 278 -8.33 -5.55 21.42
CA ASP A 278 -9.16 -4.70 20.56
C ASP A 278 -10.59 -4.54 21.15
N ALA A 279 -11.04 -5.44 22.03
CA ALA A 279 -12.28 -5.30 22.80
C ALA A 279 -12.16 -4.42 24.06
N ILE A 280 -10.95 -4.30 24.64
CA ILE A 280 -10.66 -3.47 25.83
C ILE A 280 -10.30 -2.03 25.43
N HIS A 281 -9.59 -1.86 24.30
CA HIS A 281 -9.43 -0.59 23.61
C HIS A 281 -10.07 -0.72 22.25
N PRO A 282 -11.36 -0.35 22.09
CA PRO A 282 -11.94 -0.24 20.77
C PRO A 282 -11.25 0.95 20.10
N GLU A 283 -10.13 0.72 19.41
CA GLU A 283 -9.87 1.50 18.21
C GLU A 283 -11.08 1.22 17.33
N GLN A 284 -12.05 2.12 17.41
CA GLN A 284 -13.24 2.11 16.59
C GLN A 284 -12.78 2.23 15.14
N CYS A 285 -12.52 1.09 14.52
CA CYS A 285 -13.08 0.88 13.20
C CYS A 285 -14.59 0.88 13.41
N ARG A 286 -15.18 2.09 13.50
CA ARG A 286 -16.57 2.30 13.17
C ARG A 286 -16.68 1.81 11.73
N ILE A 287 -17.02 0.54 11.54
CA ILE A 287 -17.85 0.19 10.39
C ILE A 287 -19.02 1.13 10.54
N TRP A 288 -19.04 2.16 9.70
CA TRP A 288 -19.96 3.27 9.76
C TRP A 288 -21.37 2.70 9.90
N PRO A 289 -21.98 2.69 11.10
CA PRO A 289 -23.40 2.45 11.14
C PRO A 289 -23.93 3.73 10.52
N HIS A 290 -24.54 3.62 9.34
CA HIS A 290 -25.49 4.64 8.93
C HIS A 290 -26.39 4.86 10.13
N SER A 291 -26.28 6.03 10.76
CA SER A 291 -27.27 6.45 11.71
C SER A 291 -28.54 6.59 10.86
N ASP A 292 -29.41 5.58 10.95
CA ASP A 292 -30.84 5.75 10.72
C ASP A 292 -31.35 6.77 11.74
N GLN A 293 -31.01 8.05 11.55
CA GLN A 293 -31.80 9.14 12.07
C GLN A 293 -32.98 9.30 11.12
N SER A 294 -33.88 8.34 11.26
CA SER A 294 -35.27 8.55 10.93
C SER A 294 -35.79 9.70 11.79
N ASN A 295 -36.38 10.69 11.11
CA ASN A 295 -37.31 11.71 11.59
C ASN A 295 -37.48 11.82 13.11
N GLN A 296 -36.96 12.89 13.72
CA GLN A 296 -37.68 13.56 14.80
C GLN A 296 -37.68 15.06 14.57
N ASP A 297 -38.92 15.56 14.52
CA ASP A 297 -39.35 16.92 14.30
C ASP A 297 -38.86 17.91 15.38
N ASP A 298 -38.85 19.15 14.90
CA ASP A 298 -39.34 20.37 15.56
C ASP A 298 -38.45 21.21 16.50
N SER A 299 -38.25 22.42 15.96
CA SER A 299 -38.36 23.72 16.62
C SER A 299 -37.18 24.19 17.46
N ILE A 300 -36.62 25.35 17.07
CA ILE A 300 -36.27 26.48 17.93
C ILE A 300 -35.97 27.72 17.05
N THR A 301 -36.98 28.58 17.00
CA THR A 301 -36.99 30.06 17.00
C THR A 301 -35.99 30.88 16.16
N THR A 302 -36.62 31.66 15.28
CA THR A 302 -36.30 33.01 14.79
C THR A 302 -35.31 33.86 15.61
N GLY A 303 -34.29 34.38 14.92
CA GLY A 303 -33.45 35.48 15.39
C GLY A 303 -32.54 36.02 14.28
N ARG A 304 -33.12 36.80 13.36
CA ARG A 304 -32.35 37.57 12.36
C ARG A 304 -31.71 38.79 13.07
N LYS A 305 -30.38 38.87 13.07
CA LYS A 305 -29.65 40.12 13.30
C LYS A 305 -28.53 40.22 12.26
N ASP A 306 -28.45 41.39 11.65
CA ASP A 306 -27.52 41.76 10.58
C ASP A 306 -26.05 41.77 11.04
N GLY A 307 -25.14 41.41 10.11
CA GLY A 307 -23.72 41.77 10.16
C GLY A 307 -22.75 40.65 10.53
N VAL A 308 -22.10 40.07 9.52
CA VAL A 308 -20.97 39.10 9.55
C VAL A 308 -21.34 37.73 10.15
N THR A 309 -21.44 36.71 9.29
CA THR A 309 -21.60 35.31 9.72
C THR A 309 -20.39 34.91 10.58
N PRO A 310 -20.59 34.41 11.81
CA PRO A 310 -19.50 33.81 12.58
C PRO A 310 -18.93 32.65 11.75
N ILE A 311 -17.63 32.67 11.49
CA ILE A 311 -16.95 31.49 10.97
C ILE A 311 -17.14 30.40 12.04
N ASP A 312 -17.67 29.24 11.63
CA ASP A 312 -17.81 28.09 12.51
C ASP A 312 -16.42 27.76 13.10
N GLN A 313 -16.34 27.55 14.42
CA GLN A 313 -15.07 27.26 15.10
C GLN A 313 -14.36 26.06 14.46
N ASP A 314 -15.13 25.08 14.01
CA ASP A 314 -14.60 23.88 13.33
C ASP A 314 -13.92 24.21 11.99
N LEU A 315 -14.45 25.20 11.26
CA LEU A 315 -13.88 25.69 10.01
C LEU A 315 -12.63 26.55 10.27
N TRP A 316 -12.63 27.30 11.37
CA TRP A 316 -11.47 28.08 11.82
C TRP A 316 -10.28 27.16 12.08
N ASP A 317 -10.48 26.12 12.89
CA ASP A 317 -9.45 25.14 13.23
C ASP A 317 -8.98 24.39 11.97
N LEU A 318 -9.89 24.07 11.04
CA LEU A 318 -9.54 23.42 9.78
C LEU A 318 -8.58 24.25 8.92
N VAL A 319 -8.78 25.57 8.86
CA VAL A 319 -7.88 26.46 8.10
C VAL A 319 -6.48 26.48 8.72
N ILE A 320 -6.38 26.46 10.05
CA ILE A 320 -5.09 26.38 10.76
C ILE A 320 -4.39 25.06 10.44
N ASP A 321 -5.11 23.94 10.53
CA ASP A 321 -4.53 22.62 10.25
C ASP A 321 -4.04 22.49 8.80
N LEU A 322 -4.80 23.03 7.85
CA LEU A 322 -4.39 23.08 6.43
C LEU A 322 -3.11 23.90 6.22
N TYR A 323 -2.94 24.99 6.98
CA TYR A 323 -1.70 25.76 6.94
C TYR A 323 -0.52 24.97 7.54
N ASP A 324 -0.72 24.33 8.69
CA ASP A 324 0.32 23.59 9.40
C ASP A 324 0.84 22.37 8.59
N ILE A 325 -0.01 21.73 7.77
CA ILE A 325 0.42 20.68 6.82
C ILE A 325 0.99 21.20 5.51
N ARG A 326 1.21 22.52 5.39
CA ARG A 326 1.79 23.22 4.23
C ARG A 326 0.93 23.16 2.96
N CYS A 327 -0.40 23.15 3.08
CA CYS A 327 -1.28 23.33 1.92
C CYS A 327 -1.28 24.77 1.38
N LEU A 328 -0.86 25.75 2.18
CA LEU A 328 -0.61 27.12 1.75
C LEU A 328 0.86 27.47 1.99
N LEU A 329 1.57 27.76 0.90
CA LEU A 329 2.99 28.13 0.92
C LEU A 329 3.14 29.60 0.53
N PHE A 330 4.05 30.31 1.20
CA PHE A 330 4.45 31.67 0.84
C PHE A 330 5.86 31.67 0.23
N GLY A 331 6.05 32.48 -0.81
CA GLY A 331 7.29 32.54 -1.59
C GLY A 331 7.02 32.96 -3.04
N GLU A 332 8.07 33.16 -3.83
CA GLU A 332 7.92 33.52 -5.25
C GLU A 332 7.67 32.26 -6.11
N PHE A 333 6.43 32.08 -6.56
CA PHE A 333 6.01 30.97 -7.40
C PHE A 333 5.73 31.44 -8.82
N LYS A 334 6.51 30.95 -9.78
CA LYS A 334 6.34 31.26 -11.20
C LYS A 334 5.28 30.35 -11.84
N GLN A 335 4.19 30.93 -12.34
CA GLN A 335 3.17 30.21 -13.09
C GLN A 335 3.61 29.89 -14.52
N ALA A 336 2.89 28.97 -15.18
CA ALA A 336 3.07 28.66 -16.60
C ALA A 336 2.85 29.87 -17.53
N SER A 337 2.12 30.89 -17.07
CA SER A 337 1.94 32.19 -17.74
C SER A 337 3.16 33.11 -17.64
N GLY A 338 4.11 32.82 -16.74
CA GLY A 338 5.27 33.67 -16.43
C GLY A 338 5.07 34.65 -15.28
N GLU A 339 3.85 34.82 -14.78
CA GLU A 339 3.54 35.65 -13.60
C GLU A 339 4.10 35.01 -12.31
N ILE A 340 4.56 35.87 -11.39
CA ILE A 340 5.07 35.46 -10.08
C ILE A 340 3.99 35.73 -9.04
N PHE A 341 3.49 34.68 -8.41
CA PHE A 341 2.61 34.77 -7.25
C PHE A 341 3.42 34.65 -5.97
N ASN A 342 3.05 35.40 -4.94
CA ASN A 342 3.73 35.38 -3.64
C ASN A 342 3.25 34.24 -2.72
N TYR A 343 2.35 33.39 -3.22
CA TYR A 343 1.82 32.22 -2.52
C TYR A 343 1.39 31.12 -3.49
N TYR A 344 1.27 29.90 -2.97
CA TYR A 344 0.78 28.73 -3.70
C TYR A 344 -0.10 27.87 -2.80
N VAL A 345 -1.24 27.41 -3.33
CA VAL A 345 -2.19 26.52 -2.63
C VAL A 345 -2.15 25.13 -3.26
N ASP A 346 -1.77 24.11 -2.48
CA ASP A 346 -1.78 22.71 -2.90
C ASP A 346 -2.64 21.85 -1.98
N LEU A 347 -3.89 21.63 -2.41
CA LEU A 347 -4.83 20.77 -1.68
C LEU A 347 -4.62 19.28 -1.98
N ARG A 348 -3.69 18.91 -2.85
CA ARG A 348 -3.44 17.49 -3.20
C ARG A 348 -2.82 16.70 -2.05
N GLN A 349 -2.11 17.36 -1.15
CA GLN A 349 -1.48 16.71 0.01
C GLN A 349 -2.49 16.19 1.03
N ILE A 350 -3.69 16.79 1.07
CA ILE A 350 -4.73 16.50 2.08
C ILE A 350 -5.12 15.01 2.05
N ILE A 351 -5.09 14.36 0.88
CA ILE A 351 -5.46 12.94 0.74
C ILE A 351 -4.54 12.00 1.53
N SER A 352 -3.36 12.47 1.95
CA SER A 352 -2.40 11.70 2.76
C SER A 352 -2.72 11.74 4.26
N ASP A 353 -3.64 12.62 4.69
CA ASP A 353 -4.16 12.69 6.06
C ASP A 353 -5.67 12.40 6.04
N PRO A 354 -6.09 11.15 6.29
CA PRO A 354 -7.51 10.77 6.21
C PRO A 354 -8.41 11.51 7.20
N ALA A 355 -7.90 11.92 8.37
CA ALA A 355 -8.71 12.61 9.37
C ALA A 355 -8.99 14.06 8.94
N LEU A 356 -7.96 14.75 8.45
CA LEU A 356 -8.10 16.09 7.88
C LEU A 356 -8.95 16.05 6.60
N PHE A 357 -8.72 15.06 5.75
CA PHE A 357 -9.50 14.88 4.52
C PHE A 357 -10.98 14.66 4.82
N HIS A 358 -11.32 13.90 5.85
CA HIS A 358 -12.71 13.73 6.28
C HIS A 358 -13.37 15.06 6.66
N ARG A 359 -12.68 15.92 7.42
CA ARG A 359 -13.19 17.26 7.79
C ARG A 359 -13.41 18.14 6.56
N VAL A 360 -12.52 18.08 5.58
CA VAL A 360 -12.69 18.77 4.29
C VAL A 360 -13.95 18.26 3.57
N LEU A 361 -14.16 16.94 3.51
CA LEU A 361 -15.35 16.34 2.91
C LEU A 361 -16.63 16.77 3.63
N ASP A 362 -16.62 16.89 4.96
CA ASP A 362 -17.76 17.38 5.73
C ASP A 362 -18.16 18.81 5.33
N CYS A 363 -17.18 19.70 5.14
CA CYS A 363 -17.44 21.06 4.69
C CYS A 363 -18.04 21.11 3.27
N TYR A 364 -17.51 20.30 2.34
CA TYR A 364 -18.12 20.14 1.01
C TYR A 364 -19.54 19.59 1.10
N ALA A 365 -19.77 18.59 1.95
CA ALA A 365 -21.07 17.95 2.13
C ALA A 365 -22.12 18.94 2.66
N GLN A 366 -21.74 19.86 3.56
CA GLN A 366 -22.62 20.93 4.02
C GLN A 366 -23.10 21.82 2.87
N VAL A 367 -22.22 22.15 1.93
CA VAL A 367 -22.56 22.95 0.73
C VAL A 367 -23.39 22.15 -0.28
N LEU A 368 -23.15 20.85 -0.41
CA LEU A 368 -23.83 19.96 -1.36
C LEU A 368 -25.23 19.53 -0.90
N ARG A 369 -25.45 19.29 0.40
CA ARG A 369 -26.75 18.83 0.97
C ARG A 369 -27.98 19.64 0.53
N PRO A 370 -27.96 20.99 0.48
CA PRO A 370 -29.13 21.76 0.03
C PRO A 370 -29.36 21.73 -1.48
N LEU A 371 -28.41 21.24 -2.27
CA LEU A 371 -28.50 21.23 -3.73
C LEU A 371 -29.28 20.01 -4.24
N ARG A 372 -29.97 20.16 -5.38
CA ARG A 372 -30.72 19.07 -6.03
C ARG A 372 -29.96 18.58 -7.25
N PHE A 373 -29.37 17.41 -7.13
CA PHE A 373 -28.64 16.73 -8.20
C PHE A 373 -28.72 15.21 -8.07
N ASP A 374 -28.52 14.53 -9.19
CA ASP A 374 -28.54 13.08 -9.31
C ASP A 374 -27.14 12.49 -9.08
N ARG A 375 -26.10 13.21 -9.52
CA ARG A 375 -24.70 12.72 -9.53
C ARG A 375 -23.67 13.76 -9.14
N ILE A 376 -22.53 13.26 -8.67
CA ILE A 376 -21.32 14.06 -8.44
C ILE A 376 -20.38 13.84 -9.62
N ALA A 377 -19.79 14.91 -10.15
CA ALA A 377 -18.73 14.84 -11.15
C ALA A 377 -17.44 15.48 -10.65
N GLY A 378 -16.40 14.66 -10.41
CA GLY A 378 -15.07 15.18 -10.04
C GLY A 378 -14.24 15.55 -11.26
N ILE A 379 -13.54 16.68 -11.24
CA ILE A 379 -12.64 17.11 -12.32
C ILE A 379 -11.23 16.50 -12.13
N PRO A 380 -10.75 15.62 -13.02
CA PRO A 380 -9.46 14.97 -12.79
C PRO A 380 -8.25 15.91 -12.92
N TYR A 381 -7.17 15.71 -12.17
CA TYR A 381 -6.95 14.66 -11.15
C TYR A 381 -7.14 15.17 -9.71
N GLY A 382 -7.07 16.48 -9.48
CA GLY A 382 -6.99 17.08 -8.14
C GLY A 382 -8.21 16.80 -7.28
N SER A 383 -9.41 16.93 -7.83
CA SER A 383 -10.66 16.78 -7.08
C SER A 383 -11.30 15.40 -7.19
N LEU A 384 -10.71 14.45 -7.93
CA LEU A 384 -11.26 13.10 -8.08
C LEU A 384 -11.30 12.31 -6.75
N PRO A 385 -10.27 12.37 -5.88
CA PRO A 385 -10.36 11.79 -4.54
C PRO A 385 -11.47 12.43 -3.71
N THR A 386 -11.59 13.75 -3.75
CA THR A 386 -12.63 14.52 -3.03
C THR A 386 -14.03 14.10 -3.50
N ALA A 387 -14.24 14.05 -4.81
CA ALA A 387 -15.51 13.62 -5.39
C ALA A 387 -15.85 12.16 -5.04
N THR A 388 -14.84 11.29 -4.93
CA THR A 388 -15.01 9.90 -4.46
C THR A 388 -15.46 9.85 -3.00
N GLY A 389 -14.80 10.61 -2.12
CA GLY A 389 -15.19 10.71 -0.71
C GLY A 389 -16.62 11.25 -0.55
N LEU A 390 -16.97 12.30 -1.29
CA LEU A 390 -18.32 12.87 -1.28
C LEU A 390 -19.39 11.94 -1.85
N SER A 391 -19.05 11.16 -2.88
CA SER A 391 -19.94 10.14 -3.44
C SER A 391 -20.31 9.10 -2.40
N LEU A 392 -19.33 8.63 -1.61
CA LEU A 392 -19.54 7.69 -0.52
C LEU A 392 -20.36 8.32 0.62
N GLN A 393 -20.00 9.55 1.03
CA GLN A 393 -20.64 10.22 2.17
C GLN A 393 -22.08 10.67 1.90
N LEU A 394 -22.37 11.14 0.68
CA LEU A 394 -23.70 11.64 0.29
C LEU A 394 -24.57 10.56 -0.39
N HIS A 395 -24.02 9.36 -0.59
CA HIS A 395 -24.66 8.26 -1.31
C HIS A 395 -25.14 8.66 -2.72
N LYS A 396 -24.29 9.40 -3.43
CA LYS A 396 -24.57 9.89 -4.79
C LYS A 396 -23.61 9.25 -5.78
N PRO A 397 -24.08 8.66 -6.90
CA PRO A 397 -23.19 8.05 -7.88
C PRO A 397 -22.16 9.05 -8.43
N LEU A 398 -20.89 8.61 -8.48
CA LEU A 398 -19.78 9.36 -9.06
C LEU A 398 -19.70 9.14 -10.58
N ILE A 399 -19.45 10.21 -11.31
CA ILE A 399 -18.96 10.20 -12.69
C ILE A 399 -17.74 11.13 -12.80
N TYR A 400 -16.98 11.07 -13.89
CA TYR A 400 -15.96 12.09 -14.14
C TYR A 400 -15.62 12.22 -15.63
N PRO A 401 -15.39 13.45 -16.14
CA PRO A 401 -14.92 13.66 -17.51
C PRO A 401 -13.46 13.24 -17.64
N ARG A 402 -13.12 12.48 -18.68
CA ARG A 402 -11.74 12.05 -18.95
C ARG A 402 -10.87 13.24 -19.37
N LYS A 403 -9.62 13.25 -18.92
CA LYS A 403 -8.62 14.25 -19.34
C LYS A 403 -8.12 13.98 -20.77
N GLU A 404 -7.85 12.73 -21.10
CA GLU A 404 -7.29 12.30 -22.40
C GLU A 404 -8.33 11.56 -23.27
N VAL A 405 -8.25 11.73 -24.59
CA VAL A 405 -9.08 11.00 -25.56
C VAL A 405 -8.32 9.76 -26.03
N LYS A 406 -8.84 8.55 -25.76
CA LYS A 406 -8.22 7.30 -26.26
C LYS A 406 -8.34 7.19 -27.79
N ALA A 407 -7.27 6.77 -28.45
CA ALA A 407 -7.25 6.51 -29.90
C ALA A 407 -8.11 5.30 -30.32
N HIS A 408 -8.33 4.33 -29.42
CA HIS A 408 -9.07 3.08 -29.69
C HIS A 408 -9.98 2.69 -28.52
N GLY A 409 -11.21 2.27 -28.82
CA GLY A 409 -12.26 1.91 -27.84
C GLY A 409 -13.57 2.69 -28.05
N THR A 410 -14.59 2.40 -27.26
CA THR A 410 -15.81 3.22 -27.20
C THR A 410 -15.40 4.64 -26.79
N ARG A 411 -15.61 5.64 -27.66
CA ARG A 411 -15.20 7.05 -27.50
C ARG A 411 -15.94 7.79 -26.37
N ARG A 412 -16.11 7.15 -25.21
CA ARG A 412 -16.78 7.71 -24.03
C ARG A 412 -15.89 8.80 -23.43
N MET A 413 -16.42 10.01 -23.35
CA MET A 413 -15.76 11.19 -22.79
C MET A 413 -15.90 11.27 -21.26
N VAL A 414 -16.85 10.53 -20.69
CA VAL A 414 -17.19 10.52 -19.26
C VAL A 414 -17.18 9.07 -18.77
N GLU A 415 -16.59 8.85 -17.60
CA GLU A 415 -16.57 7.58 -16.89
C GLU A 415 -17.70 7.50 -15.86
N GLY A 416 -18.19 6.29 -15.63
CA GLY A 416 -19.39 6.00 -14.84
C GLY A 416 -20.64 5.89 -15.71
N GLU A 417 -21.66 5.21 -15.19
CA GLU A 417 -22.91 4.96 -15.91
C GLU A 417 -23.92 6.05 -15.64
N PHE A 418 -24.50 6.72 -16.64
CA PHE A 418 -25.49 7.78 -16.43
C PHE A 418 -26.60 7.79 -17.49
N LYS A 419 -27.70 8.48 -17.19
CA LYS A 419 -28.80 8.71 -18.12
C LYS A 419 -28.79 10.16 -18.60
N LYS A 420 -29.15 10.35 -19.87
CA LYS A 420 -29.31 11.71 -20.44
C LYS A 420 -30.41 12.46 -19.68
N GLY A 421 -30.16 13.73 -19.40
CA GLY A 421 -31.04 14.63 -18.65
C GLY A 421 -30.81 14.64 -17.13
N GLU A 422 -29.99 13.73 -16.60
CA GLU A 422 -29.62 13.75 -15.17
C GLU A 422 -28.84 15.04 -14.82
N THR A 423 -29.10 15.57 -13.62
CA THR A 423 -28.47 16.78 -13.09
C THR A 423 -27.21 16.43 -12.32
N VAL A 424 -26.13 17.18 -12.55
CA VAL A 424 -24.80 16.92 -11.99
C VAL A 424 -24.32 18.11 -11.19
N ALA A 425 -23.82 17.83 -9.99
CA ALA A 425 -22.99 18.77 -9.22
C ALA A 425 -21.52 18.49 -9.56
N VAL A 426 -20.84 19.47 -10.14
CA VAL A 426 -19.41 19.37 -10.45
C VAL A 426 -18.61 19.75 -9.21
N VAL A 427 -17.62 18.94 -8.85
CA VAL A 427 -16.72 19.17 -7.73
C VAL A 427 -15.32 19.44 -8.26
N ASP A 428 -14.70 20.53 -7.80
CA ASP A 428 -13.29 20.82 -8.06
C ASP A 428 -12.55 21.32 -6.82
N ASP A 429 -11.21 21.32 -6.82
CA ASP A 429 -10.42 21.69 -5.65
C ASP A 429 -10.37 23.22 -5.44
N ILE A 430 -9.88 23.95 -6.44
CA ILE A 430 -9.67 25.40 -6.39
C ILE A 430 -10.17 26.03 -7.69
N LEU A 431 -11.03 27.05 -7.58
CA LEU A 431 -11.42 27.85 -8.73
C LEU A 431 -10.51 29.08 -8.87
N ILE A 432 -9.61 29.05 -9.87
CA ILE A 432 -8.77 30.21 -10.25
C ILE A 432 -9.39 30.93 -11.45
N THR A 433 -9.06 30.52 -12.68
CA THR A 433 -9.63 31.12 -13.91
C THR A 433 -10.92 30.44 -14.36
N GLY A 434 -11.20 29.24 -13.84
CA GLY A 434 -12.32 28.38 -14.23
C GLY A 434 -12.16 27.66 -15.57
N GLY A 435 -11.01 27.73 -16.24
CA GLY A 435 -10.81 27.09 -17.55
C GLY A 435 -11.00 25.56 -17.52
N SER A 436 -10.34 24.88 -16.58
CA SER A 436 -10.40 23.42 -16.45
C SER A 436 -11.80 22.90 -16.10
N VAL A 437 -12.49 23.60 -15.19
CA VAL A 437 -13.89 23.30 -14.84
C VAL A 437 -14.79 23.42 -16.07
N MET A 438 -14.65 24.51 -16.86
CA MET A 438 -15.47 24.70 -18.07
C MET A 438 -15.23 23.63 -19.14
N GLU A 439 -13.97 23.19 -19.32
CA GLU A 439 -13.67 22.08 -20.23
C GLU A 439 -14.37 20.78 -19.76
N GLY A 440 -14.34 20.51 -18.46
CA GLY A 440 -15.05 19.38 -17.85
C GLY A 440 -16.56 19.46 -18.03
N ILE A 441 -17.14 20.63 -17.80
CA ILE A 441 -18.58 20.91 -18.01
C ILE A 441 -18.97 20.62 -19.46
N GLY A 442 -18.19 21.10 -20.44
CA GLY A 442 -18.49 20.85 -21.85
C GLY A 442 -18.50 19.35 -22.21
N LYS A 443 -17.64 18.53 -21.59
CA LYS A 443 -17.64 17.06 -21.77
C LYS A 443 -18.88 16.40 -21.15
N LEU A 444 -19.34 16.90 -20.00
CA LEU A 444 -20.56 16.41 -19.35
C LEU A 444 -21.81 16.79 -20.14
N GLU A 445 -21.92 18.05 -20.56
CA GLU A 445 -23.06 18.56 -21.33
C GLU A 445 -23.18 17.92 -22.71
N SER A 446 -22.05 17.75 -23.42
CA SER A 446 -22.01 17.02 -24.71
C SER A 446 -22.43 15.55 -24.58
N SER A 447 -22.31 14.98 -23.38
CA SER A 447 -22.80 13.64 -23.06
C SER A 447 -24.30 13.62 -22.69
N GLY A 448 -24.95 14.77 -22.65
CA GLY A 448 -26.39 14.94 -22.37
C GLY A 448 -26.72 15.10 -20.89
N LEU A 449 -25.77 15.52 -20.05
CA LEU A 449 -25.98 15.81 -18.63
C LEU A 449 -26.25 17.30 -18.41
N ASN A 450 -27.00 17.63 -17.37
CA ASN A 450 -27.31 19.01 -17.00
C ASN A 450 -26.42 19.46 -15.84
N VAL A 451 -25.50 20.40 -16.05
CA VAL A 451 -24.69 20.97 -14.96
C VAL A 451 -25.36 22.23 -14.45
N ARG A 452 -25.58 22.32 -13.13
CA ARG A 452 -26.18 23.50 -12.49
C ARG A 452 -25.29 24.17 -11.47
N ASP A 453 -24.52 23.36 -10.75
CA ASP A 453 -23.72 23.83 -9.62
C ASP A 453 -22.29 23.29 -9.77
N VAL A 454 -21.33 24.17 -9.57
CA VAL A 454 -19.92 23.86 -9.35
C VAL A 454 -19.62 24.14 -7.89
N VAL A 455 -19.13 23.13 -7.18
CA VAL A 455 -18.75 23.21 -5.78
C VAL A 455 -17.24 23.09 -5.68
N VAL A 456 -16.58 24.08 -5.09
CA VAL A 456 -15.13 24.09 -4.87
C VAL A 456 -14.78 24.26 -3.41
N PHE A 457 -13.61 23.77 -3.01
CA PHE A 457 -13.12 24.03 -1.65
C PHE A 457 -12.74 25.51 -1.52
N LEU A 458 -11.96 26.02 -2.48
CA LEU A 458 -11.44 27.39 -2.45
C LEU A 458 -11.86 28.16 -3.70
N ASP A 459 -12.56 29.27 -3.49
CA ASP A 459 -12.72 30.33 -4.48
C ASP A 459 -11.54 31.30 -4.36
N HIS A 460 -10.58 31.16 -5.27
CA HIS A 460 -9.39 32.01 -5.30
C HIS A 460 -9.75 33.45 -5.71
N GLY A 461 -10.71 33.64 -6.61
CA GLY A 461 -11.09 34.97 -7.08
C GLY A 461 -11.82 35.79 -6.02
N GLY A 462 -12.60 35.12 -5.16
CA GLY A 462 -13.29 35.76 -4.06
C GLY A 462 -14.16 36.93 -4.53
N ILE A 463 -14.14 38.04 -3.80
CA ILE A 463 -14.83 39.29 -4.21
C ILE A 463 -13.99 40.18 -5.13
N HIS A 464 -12.70 39.87 -5.31
CA HIS A 464 -11.73 40.73 -5.99
C HIS A 464 -11.58 40.41 -7.48
N ASP A 465 -11.66 39.13 -7.86
CA ASP A 465 -11.65 38.68 -9.25
C ASP A 465 -12.92 37.87 -9.58
N LEU A 466 -13.85 38.53 -10.27
CA LEU A 466 -15.13 37.94 -10.66
C LEU A 466 -15.10 37.22 -12.01
N ARG A 467 -13.96 37.16 -12.71
CA ARG A 467 -13.88 36.61 -14.09
C ARG A 467 -14.35 35.16 -14.16
N ALA A 468 -13.90 34.31 -13.23
CA ALA A 468 -14.30 32.91 -13.20
C ALA A 468 -15.79 32.74 -12.85
N LYS A 469 -16.31 33.53 -11.91
CA LYS A 469 -17.74 33.56 -11.53
C LYS A 469 -18.62 33.98 -12.70
N GLN A 470 -18.25 35.05 -13.39
CA GLN A 470 -18.98 35.55 -14.56
C GLN A 470 -18.96 34.53 -15.70
N ARG A 471 -17.85 33.81 -15.90
CA ARG A 471 -17.74 32.74 -16.90
C ARG A 471 -18.69 31.57 -16.60
N LEU A 472 -18.81 31.16 -15.33
CA LEU A 472 -19.77 30.12 -14.93
C LEU A 472 -21.22 30.61 -15.08
N GLN A 473 -21.51 31.83 -14.62
CA GLN A 473 -22.85 32.42 -14.68
C GLN A 473 -23.35 32.60 -16.12
N SER A 474 -22.48 32.98 -17.07
CA SER A 474 -22.87 33.11 -18.48
C SER A 474 -23.28 31.78 -19.12
N HIS A 475 -22.89 30.65 -18.53
CA HIS A 475 -23.31 29.30 -18.91
C HIS A 475 -24.45 28.76 -18.01
N GLY A 476 -25.04 29.60 -17.17
CA GLY A 476 -26.13 29.21 -16.27
C GLY A 476 -25.68 28.34 -15.07
N VAL A 477 -24.37 28.26 -14.81
CA VAL A 477 -23.80 27.45 -13.73
C VAL A 477 -23.52 28.34 -12.52
N LYS A 478 -23.94 27.88 -11.34
CA LYS A 478 -23.71 28.58 -10.06
C LYS A 478 -22.45 28.05 -9.39
N LEU A 479 -21.62 28.97 -8.89
CA LEU A 479 -20.49 28.62 -8.05
C LEU A 479 -20.92 28.57 -6.58
N GLN A 480 -20.53 27.50 -5.90
CA GLN A 480 -20.59 27.36 -4.44
C GLN A 480 -19.17 27.09 -3.95
N ALA A 481 -18.71 27.83 -2.95
CA ALA A 481 -17.36 27.69 -2.40
C ALA A 481 -17.43 27.48 -0.88
N VAL A 482 -16.57 26.61 -0.36
CA VAL A 482 -16.43 26.39 1.08
C VAL A 482 -15.66 27.54 1.73
N LEU A 483 -14.54 27.95 1.11
CA LEU A 483 -13.63 28.98 1.57
C LEU A 483 -13.36 30.02 0.47
N THR A 484 -12.99 31.22 0.91
CA THR A 484 -12.39 32.26 0.08
C THR A 484 -11.00 32.62 0.63
N LEU A 485 -10.16 33.24 -0.18
CA LEU A 485 -8.86 33.75 0.30
C LEU A 485 -9.02 34.79 1.42
N ASP A 486 -10.09 35.59 1.40
CA ASP A 486 -10.37 36.55 2.47
C ASP A 486 -10.60 35.85 3.82
N THR A 487 -11.39 34.76 3.82
CA THR A 487 -11.64 33.95 5.02
C THR A 487 -10.34 33.32 5.53
N ILE A 488 -9.55 32.72 4.64
CA ILE A 488 -8.25 32.10 5.00
C ILE A 488 -7.30 33.16 5.59
N SER A 489 -7.18 34.30 4.92
CA SER A 489 -6.33 35.40 5.35
C SER A 489 -6.75 35.94 6.73
N HIS A 490 -8.04 36.10 6.97
CA HIS A 490 -8.56 36.55 8.26
C HIS A 490 -8.24 35.57 9.39
N VAL A 491 -8.50 34.27 9.19
CA VAL A 491 -8.26 33.22 10.18
C VAL A 491 -6.78 33.13 10.54
N LEU A 492 -5.90 33.11 9.54
CA LEU A 492 -4.46 32.95 9.76
C LEU A 492 -3.81 34.20 10.37
N GLU A 493 -4.27 35.40 10.02
CA GLU A 493 -3.80 36.66 10.63
C GLU A 493 -4.24 36.74 12.09
N ALA A 494 -5.50 36.44 12.39
CA ALA A 494 -6.03 36.46 13.76
C ALA A 494 -5.45 35.35 14.66
N SER A 495 -4.87 34.31 14.08
CA SER A 495 -4.21 33.20 14.80
C SER A 495 -2.68 33.32 14.84
N ASP A 496 -2.12 34.49 14.47
CA ASP A 496 -0.68 34.76 14.42
C ASP A 496 0.12 33.75 13.57
N ARG A 497 -0.51 33.12 12.56
CA ARG A 497 0.13 32.15 11.66
C ARG A 497 0.81 32.81 10.46
N ILE A 498 0.35 34.00 10.07
CA ILE A 498 0.93 34.77 8.95
C ILE A 498 1.17 36.22 9.36
N SER A 499 2.16 36.86 8.75
CA SER A 499 2.42 38.30 8.94
C SER A 499 1.37 39.17 8.24
N PRO A 500 1.18 40.44 8.67
CA PRO A 500 0.28 41.37 7.97
C PRO A 500 0.59 41.53 6.48
N ASN A 501 1.87 41.48 6.10
CA ASN A 501 2.28 41.52 4.69
C ASN A 501 1.83 40.28 3.90
N GLN A 502 1.92 39.10 4.52
CA GLN A 502 1.42 37.86 3.93
C GLN A 502 -0.11 37.84 3.85
N ALA A 503 -0.79 38.35 4.87
CA ALA A 503 -2.24 38.52 4.88
C ALA A 503 -2.70 39.45 3.74
N GLN A 504 -1.96 40.54 3.53
CA GLN A 504 -2.19 41.47 2.42
C GLN A 504 -1.98 40.79 1.06
N ALA A 505 -0.95 39.96 0.90
CA ALA A 505 -0.70 39.22 -0.34
C ALA A 505 -1.83 38.24 -0.70
N LEU A 506 -2.56 37.69 0.29
CA LEU A 506 -3.74 36.85 0.05
C LEU A 506 -4.99 37.68 -0.31
N ARG A 507 -5.12 38.89 0.25
CA ARG A 507 -6.28 39.79 0.01
C ARG A 507 -6.14 40.60 -1.27
N HIS A 508 -4.92 40.86 -1.70
CA HIS A 508 -4.60 41.60 -2.91
C HIS A 508 -3.84 40.71 -3.89
N THR A 509 -4.54 40.20 -4.89
CA THR A 509 -3.92 39.93 -6.19
C THR A 509 -3.65 41.27 -6.84
N ASP A 510 -2.40 41.75 -6.77
CA ASP A 510 -1.95 42.85 -7.63
C ASP A 510 -2.23 42.49 -9.10
N GLN A 511 -2.67 43.52 -9.84
CA GLN A 511 -3.33 43.48 -11.15
C GLN A 511 -2.52 42.85 -12.28
#